data_AF-A0A2V5VGX8-F1
#
_entry.id   AF-A0A2V5VGX8-F1
#
_cell.length_a   1.000
_cell.length_b   1.000
_cell.length_c   1.000
_cell.angle_alpha   90.00
_cell.angle_beta   90.00
_cell.angle_gamma   90.00
#
_symmetry.space_group_name_H-M   'P 1'
#
loop_
_entity.id
_entity.type
_entity.pdbx_description
1 polymer ?
#
loop_
_entity_poly.entity_id
_entity_poly.type
_entity_poly.pdbx_seq_one_letter_code
_entity_poly.pdbx_strand_id
1 'polypeptide(L)'
;MMKTKSVKTVMGISLFACALVSLGAAVAQGTSGVARPDSGVRECGASTLRGSYLFATHGWNIVGGVAQPKAIVEGIDFNGDGTLVSPFATVSINGTIIHSSGSPGTYTVNTDCTGTLSFTGGASFDIFVDAGGRQLWMIQTGPGSPVFEGTATRVSPAVSQ
;
A
#
# COMPACT_ATOMS: atom_id res chain seq x y z
N MET A 1 2.93 -52.50 29.91
CA MET A 1 2.34 -53.25 28.77
C MET A 1 3.19 -52.98 27.55
N MET A 2 4.01 -53.97 27.20
CA MET A 2 4.97 -53.99 26.10
C MET A 2 4.41 -54.94 25.04
N LYS A 3 4.41 -54.56 23.77
CA LYS A 3 4.19 -55.43 22.60
C LYS A 3 4.87 -54.75 21.41
N THR A 4 6.17 -54.96 21.17
CA THR A 4 6.77 -56.07 20.40
C THR A 4 6.16 -56.20 19.00
N LYS A 5 6.94 -55.94 17.94
CA LYS A 5 7.59 -56.98 17.11
C LYS A 5 8.25 -56.39 15.85
N SER A 6 9.52 -56.74 15.68
CA SER A 6 10.27 -56.71 14.43
C SER A 6 9.76 -57.79 13.47
N VAL A 7 9.75 -57.52 12.15
CA VAL A 7 9.88 -58.55 11.10
C VAL A 7 10.68 -57.97 9.94
N LYS A 8 11.82 -58.60 9.64
CA LYS A 8 12.58 -58.52 8.39
C LYS A 8 12.22 -59.76 7.56
N THR A 9 11.95 -59.64 6.27
CA THR A 9 11.92 -60.74 5.27
C THR A 9 12.07 -60.09 3.89
N VAL A 10 13.27 -60.07 3.30
CA VAL A 10 13.84 -61.00 2.29
C VAL A 10 13.30 -60.81 0.86
N MET A 11 14.21 -60.28 0.02
CA MET A 11 14.63 -60.73 -1.32
C MET A 11 13.63 -61.49 -2.22
N GLY A 12 13.37 -60.94 -3.41
CA GLY A 12 12.76 -61.67 -4.52
C GLY A 12 12.77 -60.87 -5.82
N ILE A 13 13.79 -61.09 -6.66
CA ILE A 13 13.94 -60.57 -8.01
C ILE A 13 12.90 -61.21 -8.94
N SER A 14 12.23 -60.42 -9.79
CA SER A 14 11.68 -60.94 -11.04
C SER A 14 11.61 -59.85 -12.10
N LEU A 15 12.35 -60.08 -13.18
CA LEU A 15 12.30 -59.35 -14.44
C LEU A 15 11.03 -59.74 -15.20
N PHE A 16 10.21 -58.79 -15.62
CA PHE A 16 9.40 -58.93 -16.83
C PHE A 16 9.25 -57.58 -17.51
N ALA A 17 9.93 -57.46 -18.66
CA ALA A 17 9.75 -56.39 -19.62
C ALA A 17 8.44 -56.61 -20.39
N CYS A 18 7.66 -55.54 -20.60
CA CYS A 18 6.89 -55.36 -21.83
C CYS A 18 6.50 -53.88 -21.95
N ALA A 19 7.14 -53.22 -22.91
CA ALA A 19 6.80 -51.90 -23.37
C ALA A 19 5.49 -51.94 -24.16
N LEU A 20 4.56 -51.03 -23.86
CA LEU A 20 3.56 -50.54 -24.82
C LEU A 20 3.40 -49.03 -24.61
N VAL A 21 4.10 -48.29 -25.48
CA VAL A 21 3.97 -46.84 -25.67
C VAL A 21 2.60 -46.56 -26.27
N SER A 22 1.72 -45.88 -25.53
CA SER A 22 0.47 -45.32 -26.08
C SER A 22 0.65 -43.81 -26.27
N LEU A 23 0.81 -43.41 -27.53
CA LEU A 23 0.94 -42.03 -27.96
C LEU A 23 -0.48 -41.40 -27.99
N GLY A 24 -0.95 -40.91 -26.84
CA GLY A 24 -2.17 -40.13 -26.74
C GLY A 24 -1.91 -38.67 -27.05
N ALA A 25 -2.17 -38.23 -28.28
CA ALA A 25 -2.17 -36.81 -28.64
C ALA A 25 -3.42 -36.14 -28.03
N ALA A 26 -3.27 -35.57 -26.82
CA ALA A 26 -4.28 -34.70 -26.24
C ALA A 26 -4.23 -33.34 -26.95
N VAL A 27 -5.16 -33.11 -27.88
CA VAL A 27 -5.45 -31.77 -28.41
C VAL A 27 -6.06 -30.94 -27.28
N ALA A 28 -5.22 -30.17 -26.60
CA ALA A 28 -5.65 -29.17 -25.63
C ALA A 28 -6.44 -28.08 -26.37
N GLN A 29 -7.74 -27.99 -26.09
CA GLN A 29 -8.58 -26.92 -26.59
C GLN A 29 -8.09 -25.61 -25.97
N GLY A 30 -7.44 -24.78 -26.78
CA GLY A 30 -7.08 -23.41 -26.40
C GLY A 30 -8.35 -22.61 -26.18
N THR A 31 -8.75 -22.45 -24.91
CA THR A 31 -9.78 -21.48 -24.55
C THR A 31 -9.17 -20.10 -24.76
N SER A 32 -9.47 -19.48 -25.89
CA SER A 32 -9.21 -18.05 -26.07
C SER A 32 -9.95 -17.32 -24.96
N GLY A 33 -9.20 -16.78 -23.99
CA GLY A 33 -9.75 -15.93 -22.96
C GLY A 33 -10.42 -14.75 -23.63
N VAL A 34 -11.75 -14.70 -23.57
CA VAL A 34 -12.49 -13.49 -23.91
C VAL A 34 -12.02 -12.43 -22.90
N ALA A 35 -11.18 -11.50 -23.35
CA ALA A 35 -10.88 -10.30 -22.59
C ALA A 35 -12.21 -9.56 -22.41
N ARG A 36 -12.82 -9.71 -21.24
CA ARG A 36 -13.98 -8.91 -20.87
C ARG A 36 -13.51 -7.44 -20.96
N PRO A 37 -14.23 -6.56 -21.67
CA PRO A 37 -13.90 -5.16 -21.64
C PRO A 37 -14.01 -4.73 -20.17
N ASP A 38 -12.91 -4.24 -19.62
CA ASP A 38 -12.91 -3.52 -18.35
C ASP A 38 -13.73 -2.26 -18.59
N SER A 39 -15.05 -2.39 -18.48
CA SER A 39 -15.97 -1.27 -18.41
C SER A 39 -15.92 -0.59 -17.04
N GLY A 40 -14.90 -0.92 -16.22
CA GLY A 40 -14.71 -0.40 -14.89
C GLY A 40 -14.28 1.05 -14.97
N VAL A 41 -15.15 1.95 -14.54
CA VAL A 41 -14.67 3.07 -13.74
C VAL A 41 -13.72 2.44 -12.72
N ARG A 42 -12.43 2.78 -12.75
CA ARG A 42 -11.49 2.32 -11.71
C ARG A 42 -11.98 2.92 -10.41
N GLU A 43 -12.75 2.15 -9.65
CA GLU A 43 -13.23 2.56 -8.34
C GLU A 43 -12.03 2.70 -7.43
N CYS A 44 -11.93 3.84 -6.78
CA CYS A 44 -10.89 4.09 -5.80
C CYS A 44 -11.13 3.24 -4.54
N GLY A 45 -10.06 2.97 -3.81
CA GLY A 45 -10.09 2.25 -2.55
C GLY A 45 -8.75 2.34 -1.85
N ALA A 46 -8.63 1.74 -0.65
CA ALA A 46 -7.36 1.75 0.08
C ALA A 46 -6.19 1.25 -0.78
N SER A 47 -6.42 0.22 -1.61
CA SER A 47 -5.42 -0.34 -2.52
C SER A 47 -4.91 0.63 -3.60
N THR A 48 -5.63 1.72 -3.89
CA THR A 48 -5.19 2.78 -4.81
C THR A 48 -3.89 3.44 -4.32
N LEU A 49 -3.72 3.60 -3.01
CA LEU A 49 -2.53 4.17 -2.40
C LEU A 49 -1.60 3.06 -1.88
N ARG A 50 -0.57 2.71 -2.65
CA ARG A 50 0.39 1.65 -2.26
C ARG A 50 1.83 1.90 -2.71
N GLY A 51 2.72 2.38 -1.85
CA GLY A 51 4.11 2.72 -2.17
C GLY A 51 4.55 3.99 -1.46
N SER A 52 5.72 4.50 -1.81
CA SER A 52 6.28 5.71 -1.18
C SER A 52 5.89 6.97 -1.94
N TYR A 53 5.46 7.98 -1.19
CA TYR A 53 5.06 9.28 -1.69
C TYR A 53 5.85 10.37 -1.02
N LEU A 54 6.09 11.45 -1.73
CA LEU A 54 6.69 12.66 -1.19
C LEU A 54 5.63 13.75 -1.12
N PHE A 55 5.35 14.20 0.10
CA PHE A 55 4.53 15.37 0.38
C PHE A 55 5.46 16.56 0.65
N ALA A 56 5.38 17.57 -0.21
CA ALA A 56 6.16 18.80 -0.07
C ALA A 56 5.25 20.00 -0.27
N THR A 57 5.05 20.79 0.78
CA THR A 57 4.18 21.96 0.71
C THR A 57 4.53 23.01 1.76
N HIS A 58 3.90 24.17 1.64
CA HIS A 58 3.99 25.26 2.60
C HIS A 58 2.63 25.93 2.76
N GLY A 59 2.48 26.67 3.85
CA GLY A 59 1.27 27.39 4.19
C GLY A 59 1.41 28.02 5.56
N TRP A 60 0.37 27.96 6.37
CA TRP A 60 0.32 28.68 7.65
C TRP A 60 -0.28 27.83 8.76
N ASN A 61 0.27 28.00 9.96
CA ASN A 61 -0.41 27.64 11.21
C ASN A 61 -0.97 28.91 11.84
N ILE A 62 -2.19 28.87 12.36
CA ILE A 62 -2.74 29.98 13.14
C ILE A 62 -2.56 29.68 14.63
N VAL A 63 -1.75 30.50 15.32
CA VAL A 63 -1.45 30.37 16.76
C VAL A 63 -1.87 31.66 17.45
N GLY A 64 -2.85 31.59 18.36
CA GLY A 64 -3.37 32.78 19.05
C GLY A 64 -3.94 33.84 18.09
N GLY A 65 -4.48 33.41 16.93
CA GLY A 65 -4.97 34.31 15.88
C GLY A 65 -3.89 34.88 14.96
N VAL A 66 -2.61 34.53 15.15
CA VAL A 66 -1.50 35.01 14.32
C VAL A 66 -1.03 33.92 13.36
N ALA A 67 -0.90 34.27 12.08
CA ALA A 67 -0.36 33.37 11.06
C ALA A 67 1.14 33.17 11.23
N GLN A 68 1.57 31.92 11.36
CA GLN A 68 2.94 31.47 11.45
C GLN A 68 3.27 30.66 10.19
N PRO A 69 4.30 31.02 9.40
CA PRO A 69 4.61 30.30 8.18
C PRO A 69 5.02 28.86 8.51
N LYS A 70 4.52 27.92 7.71
CA LYS A 70 4.79 26.49 7.83
C LYS A 70 5.34 25.95 6.52
N ALA A 71 6.37 25.14 6.57
CA ALA A 71 6.86 24.34 5.45
C ALA A 71 7.05 22.89 5.88
N ILE A 72 6.79 21.93 5.00
CA ILE A 72 7.01 20.51 5.24
C ILE A 72 7.64 19.83 4.03
N VAL A 73 8.52 18.88 4.30
CA VAL A 73 8.84 17.77 3.41
C VAL A 73 8.68 16.49 4.20
N GLU A 74 7.86 15.57 3.69
CA GLU A 74 7.49 14.33 4.37
C GLU A 74 7.42 13.18 3.37
N GLY A 75 8.02 12.05 3.74
CA GLY A 75 7.82 10.77 3.07
C GLY A 75 6.62 10.06 3.68
N ILE A 76 5.79 9.44 2.84
CA ILE A 76 4.62 8.67 3.28
C ILE A 76 4.61 7.33 2.55
N ASP A 77 4.76 6.25 3.30
CA ASP A 77 4.66 4.88 2.81
C ASP A 77 3.24 4.36 3.04
N PHE A 78 2.47 4.22 1.97
CA PHE A 78 1.13 3.64 2.02
C PHE A 78 1.19 2.13 1.76
N ASN A 79 0.51 1.33 2.59
CA ASN A 79 0.53 -0.13 2.49
C ASN A 79 -0.53 -0.71 1.54
N GLY A 80 -1.50 0.09 1.10
CA GLY A 80 -2.65 -0.35 0.27
C GLY A 80 -3.79 -1.02 1.04
N ASP A 81 -3.75 -1.02 2.38
CA ASP A 81 -4.73 -1.68 3.25
C ASP A 81 -5.39 -0.71 4.26
N GLY A 82 -5.22 0.60 4.07
CA GLY A 82 -5.69 1.64 4.98
C GLY A 82 -4.69 2.03 6.07
N THR A 83 -3.50 1.41 6.09
CA THR A 83 -2.40 1.78 7.01
C THR A 83 -1.24 2.43 6.26
N LEU A 84 -0.53 3.32 6.96
CA LEU A 84 0.66 3.98 6.44
C LEU A 84 1.71 4.20 7.52
N VAL A 85 2.93 4.52 7.09
CA VAL A 85 4.00 5.02 7.95
C VAL A 85 4.64 6.24 7.28
N SER A 86 4.91 7.29 8.05
CA SER A 86 5.79 8.37 7.62
C SER A 86 7.23 8.04 8.05
N PRO A 87 8.09 7.54 7.14
CA PRO A 87 9.48 7.20 7.48
C PRO A 87 10.30 8.41 7.89
N PHE A 88 9.99 9.60 7.37
CA PHE A 88 10.63 10.85 7.73
C PHE A 88 9.70 12.05 7.47
N ALA A 89 9.82 13.07 8.32
CA ALA A 89 9.33 14.41 8.01
C ALA A 89 10.27 15.46 8.59
N THR A 90 10.36 16.59 7.89
CA THR A 90 10.93 17.83 8.41
C THR A 90 9.90 18.94 8.27
N VAL A 91 9.54 19.54 9.39
CA VAL A 91 8.58 20.65 9.48
C VAL A 91 9.32 21.88 9.97
N SER A 92 9.13 23.01 9.31
CA SER A 92 9.51 24.33 9.81
C SER A 92 8.25 25.12 10.15
N ILE A 93 8.15 25.64 11.37
CA ILE A 93 7.07 26.55 11.80
C ILE A 93 7.73 27.81 12.34
N ASN A 94 7.58 28.92 11.62
CA ASN A 94 8.22 30.20 11.95
C ASN A 94 9.73 30.06 12.28
N GLY A 95 10.45 29.25 11.50
CA GLY A 95 11.87 28.98 11.68
C GLY A 95 12.22 27.92 12.73
N THR A 96 11.26 27.45 13.52
CA THR A 96 11.46 26.29 14.43
C THR A 96 11.41 25.00 13.64
N ILE A 97 12.49 24.22 13.68
CA ILE A 97 12.62 22.96 12.94
C ILE A 97 12.23 21.77 13.82
N ILE A 98 11.37 20.91 13.28
CA ILE A 98 10.88 19.68 13.91
C ILE A 98 11.16 18.52 12.95
N HIS A 99 11.72 17.44 13.48
CA HIS A 99 11.93 16.19 12.75
C HIS A 99 11.07 15.08 13.36
N SER A 100 10.48 14.25 12.52
CA SER A 100 9.82 13.01 12.92
C SER A 100 10.22 11.87 11.98
N SER A 101 10.12 10.65 12.47
CA SER A 101 10.38 9.43 11.71
C SER A 101 9.56 8.27 12.26
N GLY A 102 9.29 7.28 11.42
CA GLY A 102 8.52 6.08 11.78
C GLY A 102 7.14 6.37 12.35
N SER A 103 6.49 7.48 11.95
CA SER A 103 5.20 7.89 12.50
C SER A 103 4.07 7.10 11.86
N PRO A 104 3.35 6.23 12.59
CA PRO A 104 2.28 5.43 12.02
C PRO A 104 1.02 6.27 11.77
N GLY A 105 0.23 5.87 10.80
CA GLY A 105 -1.05 6.50 10.50
C GLY A 105 -2.02 5.57 9.81
N THR A 106 -3.23 6.09 9.60
CA THR A 106 -4.30 5.41 8.88
C THR A 106 -4.90 6.34 7.84
N TYR A 107 -5.54 5.76 6.84
CA TYR A 107 -6.25 6.50 5.82
C TYR A 107 -7.44 5.71 5.30
N THR A 108 -8.38 6.44 4.70
CA THR A 108 -9.51 5.90 3.96
C THR A 108 -9.46 6.43 2.54
N VAL A 109 -9.98 5.65 1.59
CA VAL A 109 -10.26 6.11 0.23
C VAL A 109 -11.60 5.49 -0.16
N ASN A 110 -12.57 6.35 -0.42
CA ASN A 110 -13.90 5.98 -0.88
C ASN A 110 -13.88 5.66 -2.39
N THR A 111 -14.97 5.09 -2.89
CA THR A 111 -15.11 4.73 -4.32
C THR A 111 -15.09 5.95 -5.25
N ASP A 112 -15.42 7.14 -4.73
CA ASP A 112 -15.34 8.44 -5.42
C ASP A 112 -13.96 9.12 -5.30
N CYS A 113 -12.97 8.41 -4.78
CA CYS A 113 -11.59 8.86 -4.57
C CYS A 113 -11.40 9.96 -3.51
N THR A 114 -12.45 10.33 -2.78
CA THR A 114 -12.32 11.14 -1.57
C THR A 114 -11.88 10.28 -0.39
N GLY A 115 -11.38 10.89 0.67
CA GLY A 115 -11.06 10.15 1.88
C GLY A 115 -10.45 11.03 2.96
N THR A 116 -9.87 10.36 3.95
CA THR A 116 -9.15 11.01 5.06
C THR A 116 -7.82 10.32 5.31
N LEU A 117 -6.89 11.05 5.92
CA LEU A 117 -5.58 10.55 6.35
C LEU A 117 -5.24 11.14 7.71
N SER A 118 -4.79 10.32 8.66
CA SER A 118 -4.40 10.77 10.00
C SER A 118 -3.09 10.11 10.46
N PHE A 119 -2.17 10.92 10.97
CA PHE A 119 -1.00 10.42 11.69
C PHE A 119 -1.29 10.30 13.18
N THR A 120 -0.81 9.23 13.82
CA THR A 120 -1.03 8.98 15.25
C THR A 120 -0.43 10.11 16.09
N GLY A 121 -1.27 10.82 16.85
CA GLY A 121 -0.85 12.00 17.63
C GLY A 121 -0.43 13.21 16.78
N GLY A 122 -0.66 13.17 15.48
CA GLY A 122 -0.23 14.18 14.50
C GLY A 122 -1.38 14.82 13.75
N ALA A 123 -1.10 15.27 12.53
CA ALA A 123 -2.06 15.94 11.68
C ALA A 123 -3.07 14.96 11.05
N SER A 124 -4.28 15.48 10.80
CA SER A 124 -5.32 14.85 10.00
C SER A 124 -5.61 15.69 8.77
N PHE A 125 -5.98 15.02 7.68
CA PHE A 125 -6.20 15.61 6.37
C PHE A 125 -7.46 15.02 5.73
N ASP A 126 -8.18 15.86 4.99
CA ASP A 126 -9.06 15.38 3.94
C ASP A 126 -8.22 15.22 2.66
N ILE A 127 -8.52 14.17 1.90
CA ILE A 127 -7.75 13.82 0.70
C ILE A 127 -8.64 13.60 -0.51
N PHE A 128 -8.08 13.88 -1.69
CA PHE A 128 -8.58 13.40 -2.97
C PHE A 128 -7.46 12.65 -3.69
N VAL A 129 -7.76 11.48 -4.25
CA VAL A 129 -6.77 10.58 -4.83
C VAL A 129 -6.97 10.49 -6.33
N ASP A 130 -5.90 10.63 -7.12
CA ASP A 130 -5.96 10.29 -8.55
C ASP A 130 -6.30 8.80 -8.71
N ALA A 131 -7.18 8.43 -9.63
CA ALA A 131 -7.62 7.04 -9.80
C ALA A 131 -6.47 6.07 -10.17
N GLY A 132 -5.36 6.58 -10.72
CA GLY A 132 -4.13 5.82 -10.96
C GLY A 132 -3.22 5.70 -9.72
N GLY A 133 -3.59 6.34 -8.61
CA GLY A 133 -2.83 6.39 -7.37
C GLY A 133 -1.44 7.00 -7.55
N ARG A 134 -1.21 7.90 -8.52
CA ARG A 134 0.12 8.52 -8.69
C ARG A 134 0.30 9.77 -7.85
N GLN A 135 -0.81 10.39 -7.48
CA GLN A 135 -0.84 11.65 -6.74
C GLN A 135 -2.10 11.69 -5.87
N LEU A 136 -2.00 12.40 -4.74
CA LEU A 136 -3.14 12.80 -3.95
C LEU A 136 -3.00 14.27 -3.55
N TRP A 137 -4.14 14.92 -3.39
CA TRP A 137 -4.28 16.26 -2.82
C TRP A 137 -4.71 16.11 -1.37
N MET A 138 -4.16 16.94 -0.51
CA MET A 138 -4.36 16.86 0.93
C MET A 138 -4.57 18.26 1.48
N ILE A 139 -5.58 18.44 2.32
CA ILE A 139 -5.78 19.66 3.10
C ILE A 139 -5.86 19.31 4.57
N GLN A 140 -5.08 19.99 5.41
CA GLN A 140 -5.03 19.69 6.82
C GLN A 140 -6.31 20.15 7.52
N THR A 141 -6.96 19.23 8.23
CA THR A 141 -8.22 19.48 8.96
C THR A 141 -8.04 19.53 10.47
N GLY A 142 -6.88 19.10 10.97
CA GLY A 142 -6.54 19.24 12.39
C GLY A 142 -5.23 18.57 12.76
N PRO A 143 -4.83 18.62 14.05
CA PRO A 143 -5.33 19.57 15.04
C PRO A 143 -4.90 21.01 14.73
N GLY A 144 -5.53 21.99 15.39
CA GLY A 144 -5.29 23.42 15.19
C GLY A 144 -6.17 24.06 14.12
N SER A 145 -5.80 25.26 13.68
CA SER A 145 -6.48 25.99 12.60
C SER A 145 -5.49 26.27 11.47
N PRO A 146 -5.03 25.24 10.74
CA PRO A 146 -4.06 25.42 9.67
C PRO A 146 -4.72 26.05 8.43
N VAL A 147 -3.93 26.79 7.66
CA VAL A 147 -4.19 27.12 6.26
C VAL A 147 -3.11 26.42 5.47
N PHE A 148 -3.31 25.12 5.25
CA PHE A 148 -2.25 24.23 4.80
C PHE A 148 -2.82 23.11 3.92
N GLU A 149 -2.46 23.16 2.66
CA GLU A 149 -2.80 22.15 1.66
C GLU A 149 -1.57 21.82 0.82
N GLY A 150 -1.61 20.71 0.10
CA GLY A 150 -0.56 20.36 -0.83
C GLY A 150 -0.84 19.06 -1.54
N THR A 151 0.17 18.57 -2.25
CA THR A 151 0.09 17.32 -3.00
C THR A 151 1.17 16.37 -2.57
N ALA A 152 0.83 15.09 -2.46
CA ALA A 152 1.80 14.02 -2.32
C ALA A 152 1.87 13.23 -3.64
N THR A 153 3.08 13.01 -4.14
CA THR A 153 3.32 12.31 -5.41
C THR A 153 4.12 11.04 -5.16
N ARG A 154 3.73 9.95 -5.82
CA ARG A 154 4.42 8.67 -5.73
C ARG A 154 5.83 8.77 -6.29
N VAL A 155 6.82 8.42 -5.49
CA VAL A 155 8.25 8.43 -5.86
C VAL A 155 8.82 7.03 -6.07
N SER A 156 8.19 6.00 -5.51
CA SER A 156 8.53 4.60 -5.77
C SER A 156 7.33 3.67 -5.58
N PRO A 157 7.31 2.50 -6.26
CA PRO A 157 6.38 1.43 -5.93
C PRO A 157 6.62 0.87 -4.53
N ALA A 158 5.61 0.25 -3.93
CA ALA A 158 5.83 -0.53 -2.71
C ALA A 158 6.83 -1.65 -2.97
N VAL A 159 7.83 -1.77 -2.09
CA VAL A 159 8.77 -2.89 -2.11
C VAL A 159 7.98 -4.16 -1.82
N SER A 160 7.92 -5.08 -2.77
CA SER A 160 7.44 -6.43 -2.52
C SER A 160 8.40 -7.11 -1.54
N GLN A 161 7.92 -7.37 -0.33
CA GLN A 161 8.60 -8.24 0.64
C GLN A 161 8.47 -9.70 0.24
#